data_AF-A0AAV2RMC1-F1
#
_entry.id   AF-A0AAV2RMC1-F1
#
_cell.length_a   1.000
_cell.length_b   1.000
_cell.length_c   1.000
_cell.angle_alpha   90.00
_cell.angle_beta   90.00
_cell.angle_gamma   90.00
#
_symmetry.space_group_name_H-M   'P 1'
#
loop_
_entity.id
_entity.type
_entity.pdbx_description
1 polymer ?
#
loop_
_entity_poly.entity_id
_entity_poly.type
_entity_poly.pdbx_seq_one_letter_code
_entity_poly.pdbx_strand_id
1 'polypeptide(L)'
;MGRTTIAILRLVILVVLAANVHIHAAGCKTKKACKVLKGTCIGAKDDCDGQEVSDKIFCKGGNKCKCCFPSVQTPCPTDSPPSPTPTTTMRPPQLEALNLKPIIGILAQEPSSGMRRVLPEYTSYIAASYVKFIESGGARVVPILINQNDTYYEDLVESLNGIVFPGGSASITDSSGYGRAGRKIYDLVVASGQKGNPIPLWGTCLGFEMLMYLAADGPSKYEVLTSCKASGISLPLDLKEWKSSALLGSAPGNVVHPLSTMNITSNYHKYCVTPQTFAKYDLINDYFVISTNLDTEGLEFISTVEHQRLPIWGTQWHIEKNLFEWKYSSIPHFPKAIQVGHYFAQFFGDQARQNINSFSSKSEERSHLIYNYNPIYLTPYSETDGYYSSFHQAYFFN
;
A
#
# COMPACT_ATOMS: atom_id res chain seq x y z
N MET A 1 -73.33 -26.69 62.51
CA MET A 1 -72.59 -27.93 62.14
C MET A 1 -71.93 -27.68 60.79
N GLY A 2 -70.60 -27.70 60.72
CA GLY A 2 -69.85 -27.43 59.48
C GLY A 2 -68.77 -26.37 59.71
N ARG A 3 -67.51 -26.80 59.64
CA ARG A 3 -66.30 -26.11 60.11
C ARG A 3 -65.97 -24.81 59.37
N THR A 4 -65.66 -23.76 60.16
CA THR A 4 -64.43 -22.93 60.16
C THR A 4 -63.45 -23.21 59.00
N THR A 5 -62.86 -22.25 58.27
CA THR A 5 -61.87 -21.24 58.74
C THR A 5 -61.38 -20.36 57.56
N ILE A 6 -61.28 -19.03 57.76
CA ILE A 6 -60.24 -18.04 57.30
C ILE A 6 -59.80 -18.07 55.81
N ALA A 7 -60.17 -17.11 54.93
CA ALA A 7 -59.77 -15.70 54.77
C ALA A 7 -58.47 -15.43 53.95
N ILE A 8 -58.57 -14.35 53.13
CA ILE A 8 -57.51 -13.45 52.60
C ILE A 8 -57.01 -13.68 51.14
N LEU A 9 -57.57 -12.86 50.24
CA LEU A 9 -56.94 -11.90 49.31
C LEU A 9 -55.74 -12.32 48.42
N ARG A 10 -55.91 -12.26 47.08
CA ARG A 10 -55.19 -11.34 46.15
C ARG A 10 -55.53 -11.56 44.66
N LEU A 11 -55.94 -10.45 44.05
CA LEU A 11 -55.75 -9.92 42.68
C LEU A 11 -54.83 -10.70 41.71
N VAL A 12 -55.17 -10.71 40.40
CA VAL A 12 -54.34 -10.19 39.26
C VAL A 12 -54.74 -10.73 37.86
N ILE A 13 -55.04 -9.76 36.98
CA ILE A 13 -54.84 -9.65 35.51
C ILE A 13 -55.79 -10.38 34.52
N LEU A 14 -56.60 -9.54 33.85
CA LEU A 14 -57.21 -9.77 32.54
C LEU A 14 -56.17 -9.51 31.44
N VAL A 15 -55.99 -10.46 30.53
CA VAL A 15 -55.30 -10.26 29.24
C VAL A 15 -56.35 -9.88 28.20
N VAL A 16 -56.26 -8.68 27.62
CA VAL A 16 -56.97 -8.30 26.40
C VAL A 16 -55.96 -8.31 25.26
N LEU A 17 -56.09 -9.29 24.36
CA LEU A 17 -55.39 -9.34 23.08
C LEU A 17 -55.98 -8.27 22.16
N ALA A 18 -55.24 -7.18 21.92
CA ALA A 18 -55.49 -6.28 20.81
C ALA A 18 -54.71 -6.79 19.58
N ALA A 19 -55.44 -7.33 18.60
CA ALA A 19 -54.90 -7.65 17.29
C ALA A 19 -54.72 -6.34 16.49
N ASN A 20 -53.46 -5.94 16.27
CA ASN A 20 -53.13 -4.86 15.33
C ASN A 20 -53.31 -5.38 13.89
N VAL A 21 -54.44 -5.03 13.28
CA VAL A 21 -54.70 -5.19 11.85
C VAL A 21 -53.84 -4.15 11.10
N HIS A 22 -52.77 -4.59 10.44
CA HIS A 22 -52.06 -3.77 9.45
C HIS A 22 -52.85 -3.77 8.14
N ILE A 23 -53.53 -2.64 7.88
CA ILE A 23 -54.18 -2.35 6.60
C ILE A 23 -53.09 -2.33 5.52
N HIS A 24 -53.04 -3.37 4.69
CA HIS A 24 -52.25 -3.33 3.46
C HIS A 24 -52.87 -2.28 2.54
N ALA A 25 -52.16 -1.19 2.27
CA ALA A 25 -52.51 -0.28 1.19
C ALA A 25 -52.60 -1.09 -0.10
N ALA A 26 -53.79 -1.16 -0.69
CA ALA A 26 -54.08 -1.97 -1.86
C ALA A 26 -53.17 -1.56 -3.03
N GLY A 27 -52.13 -2.34 -3.30
CA GLY A 27 -51.29 -2.21 -4.50
C GLY A 27 -49.77 -2.16 -4.28
N CYS A 28 -49.29 -1.92 -3.06
CA CYS A 28 -47.86 -1.91 -2.78
C CYS A 28 -47.33 -3.31 -2.44
N LYS A 29 -46.37 -3.82 -3.23
CA LYS A 29 -45.69 -5.10 -2.93
C LYS A 29 -44.20 -4.89 -2.67
N THR A 30 -43.72 -5.43 -1.55
CA THR A 30 -42.32 -5.31 -1.11
C THR A 30 -41.37 -6.06 -2.03
N LYS A 31 -40.36 -5.38 -2.58
CA LYS A 31 -39.26 -5.99 -3.34
C LYS A 31 -38.10 -6.37 -2.42
N LYS A 32 -37.15 -7.14 -2.96
CA LYS A 32 -35.94 -7.61 -2.26
C LYS A 32 -35.17 -6.45 -1.61
N ALA A 33 -35.02 -5.32 -2.31
CA ALA A 33 -34.29 -4.15 -1.81
C ALA A 33 -34.90 -3.58 -0.51
N CYS A 34 -36.22 -3.45 -0.44
CA CYS A 34 -36.88 -2.98 0.79
C CYS A 34 -36.78 -4.02 1.93
N LYS A 35 -36.92 -5.32 1.62
CA LYS A 35 -36.78 -6.40 2.62
C LYS A 35 -35.38 -6.45 3.23
N VAL A 36 -34.32 -6.22 2.44
CA VAL A 36 -32.93 -6.21 2.94
C VAL A 36 -32.73 -5.13 4.00
N LEU A 37 -33.37 -3.98 3.84
CA LEU A 37 -33.36 -2.90 4.84
C LEU A 37 -34.29 -3.16 6.03
N LYS A 38 -34.88 -4.36 6.14
CA LYS A 38 -35.95 -4.68 7.10
C LYS A 38 -37.16 -3.74 6.97
N GLY A 39 -37.37 -3.21 5.77
CA GLY A 39 -38.45 -2.27 5.47
C GLY A 39 -39.72 -2.94 4.96
N THR A 40 -40.81 -2.19 5.05
CA THR A 40 -42.13 -2.55 4.52
C THR A 40 -42.59 -1.50 3.52
N CYS A 41 -43.17 -1.95 2.41
CA CYS A 41 -43.73 -1.02 1.41
C CYS A 41 -45.12 -0.55 1.84
N ILE A 42 -45.23 0.76 2.04
CA ILE A 42 -46.47 1.46 2.39
C ILE A 42 -46.86 2.39 1.23
N GLY A 43 -48.09 2.90 1.26
CA GLY A 43 -48.54 3.92 0.32
C GLY A 43 -47.69 5.18 0.42
N ALA A 44 -47.52 5.91 -0.68
CA ALA A 44 -46.70 7.13 -0.71
C ALA A 44 -47.18 8.20 0.29
N LYS A 45 -48.46 8.17 0.66
CA LYS A 45 -49.09 9.09 1.62
C LYS A 45 -49.17 8.54 3.05
N ASP A 46 -48.79 7.29 3.26
CA ASP A 46 -48.84 6.67 4.59
C ASP A 46 -47.65 7.15 5.43
N ASP A 47 -47.83 7.29 6.74
CA ASP A 47 -46.76 7.74 7.64
C ASP A 47 -45.71 6.63 7.83
N CYS A 48 -44.44 7.01 7.76
CA CYS A 48 -43.32 6.11 8.01
C CYS A 48 -42.67 6.43 9.36
N ASP A 49 -42.70 5.47 10.28
CA ASP A 49 -41.93 5.53 11.54
C ASP A 49 -40.50 5.04 11.31
N GLY A 50 -39.68 5.86 10.64
CA GLY A 50 -38.32 5.52 10.24
C GLY A 50 -37.79 6.35 9.07
N GLN A 51 -36.88 5.77 8.29
CA GLN A 51 -36.43 6.35 7.02
C GLN A 51 -37.31 5.84 5.87
N GLU A 52 -37.65 6.73 4.94
CA GLU A 52 -38.41 6.40 3.75
C GLU A 52 -37.60 6.54 2.46
N VAL A 53 -37.78 5.60 1.55
CA VAL A 53 -37.22 5.65 0.18
C VAL A 53 -38.32 5.37 -0.84
N SER A 54 -38.58 6.38 -1.66
CA SER A 54 -39.62 6.37 -2.70
C SER A 54 -39.02 6.03 -4.07
N ASP A 55 -38.61 4.77 -4.27
CA ASP A 55 -38.07 4.29 -5.54
C ASP A 55 -38.65 2.91 -5.94
N LYS A 56 -38.87 2.74 -7.25
CA LYS A 56 -39.42 1.52 -7.87
C LYS A 56 -38.61 0.26 -7.61
N ILE A 57 -37.34 0.37 -7.23
CA ILE A 57 -36.45 -0.74 -6.85
C ILE A 57 -36.88 -1.34 -5.51
N PHE A 58 -37.40 -0.51 -4.60
CA PHE A 58 -37.76 -0.91 -3.24
C PHE A 58 -39.20 -1.42 -3.17
N CYS A 59 -40.13 -0.79 -3.90
CA CYS A 59 -41.54 -1.16 -3.90
C CYS A 59 -42.10 -1.35 -5.31
N LYS A 60 -42.93 -2.36 -5.49
CA LYS A 60 -43.75 -2.54 -6.69
C LYS A 60 -45.04 -1.73 -6.51
N GLY A 61 -45.30 -0.80 -7.43
CA GLY A 61 -46.40 0.17 -7.36
C GLY A 61 -46.03 1.58 -7.87
N GLY A 62 -44.78 1.77 -8.30
CA GLY A 62 -44.30 3.04 -8.86
C GLY A 62 -44.28 4.15 -7.80
N ASN A 63 -44.50 5.40 -8.21
CA ASN A 63 -44.50 6.58 -7.34
C ASN A 63 -45.65 6.59 -6.30
N LYS A 64 -46.49 5.55 -6.28
CA LYS A 64 -47.58 5.38 -5.32
C LYS A 64 -47.18 4.61 -4.06
N CYS A 65 -45.95 4.08 -4.02
CA CYS A 65 -45.44 3.30 -2.89
C CYS A 65 -44.07 3.80 -2.46
N LYS A 66 -43.80 3.72 -1.16
CA LYS A 66 -42.50 4.00 -0.56
C LYS A 66 -42.11 2.88 0.40
N CYS A 67 -40.82 2.63 0.52
CA CYS A 67 -40.31 1.67 1.49
C CYS A 67 -40.03 2.42 2.80
N CYS A 68 -40.70 2.01 3.87
CA CYS A 68 -40.45 2.50 5.21
C CYS A 68 -39.61 1.48 5.97
N PHE A 69 -38.47 1.90 6.53
CA PHE A 69 -37.58 1.02 7.29
C PHE A 69 -37.04 1.71 8.56
N PRO A 70 -36.68 0.94 9.60
CA PRO A 70 -36.21 1.50 10.86
C PRO A 70 -34.99 2.40 10.65
N SER A 71 -35.00 3.59 11.24
CA SER A 71 -33.84 4.46 11.27
C SER A 71 -32.77 3.85 12.20
N VAL A 72 -31.82 3.09 11.65
CA VAL A 72 -30.57 2.82 12.36
C VAL A 72 -29.78 4.12 12.33
N GLN A 73 -29.87 4.91 13.40
CA GLN A 73 -29.03 6.09 13.57
C GLN A 73 -27.58 5.65 13.80
N THR A 74 -26.83 5.45 12.72
CA THR A 74 -25.42 5.81 12.71
C THR A 74 -25.31 7.07 11.87
N PRO A 75 -25.08 8.25 12.48
CA PRO A 75 -24.91 9.48 11.73
C PRO A 75 -23.73 9.32 10.77
N CYS A 76 -23.97 9.45 9.46
CA CYS A 76 -22.91 9.83 8.54
C CYS A 76 -22.53 11.28 8.86
N PRO A 77 -21.25 11.62 9.07
CA PRO A 77 -20.81 13.00 9.17
C PRO A 77 -21.23 13.74 7.89
N THR A 78 -22.08 14.75 8.03
CA THR A 78 -22.59 15.60 6.94
C THR A 78 -21.76 16.87 6.83
N ASP A 79 -20.44 16.74 6.81
CA ASP A 79 -19.59 17.83 6.35
C ASP A 79 -19.43 17.67 4.84
N SER A 80 -20.38 18.25 4.11
CA SER A 80 -20.17 18.55 2.69
C SER A 80 -19.07 19.61 2.63
N PRO A 81 -17.91 19.35 2.00
CA PRO A 81 -16.92 20.40 1.81
C PRO A 81 -17.55 21.52 0.98
N PRO A 82 -17.30 22.80 1.30
CA PRO A 82 -17.74 23.89 0.44
C PRO A 82 -17.21 23.67 -0.98
N SER A 83 -18.06 23.90 -1.98
CA SER A 83 -17.67 23.85 -3.39
C SER A 83 -16.44 24.75 -3.59
N PRO A 84 -15.36 24.25 -4.23
CA PRO A 84 -14.19 25.07 -4.46
C PRO A 84 -14.58 26.22 -5.40
N THR A 85 -14.36 27.45 -4.92
CA THR A 85 -14.31 28.64 -5.75
C THR A 85 -13.35 28.39 -6.92
N PRO A 86 -13.67 28.76 -8.17
CA PRO A 86 -12.75 28.60 -9.28
C PRO A 86 -11.61 29.60 -9.11
N THR A 87 -10.60 29.23 -8.33
CA THR A 87 -9.33 29.93 -8.31
C THR A 87 -8.62 29.54 -9.59
N THR A 88 -8.43 30.50 -10.48
CA THR A 88 -7.52 30.41 -11.62
C THR A 88 -6.09 30.31 -11.10
N THR A 89 -5.75 29.19 -10.44
CA THR A 89 -4.36 28.84 -10.21
C THR A 89 -3.82 28.41 -11.56
N MET A 90 -2.85 29.18 -12.07
CA MET A 90 -2.05 28.70 -13.19
C MET A 90 -1.56 27.30 -12.82
N ARG A 91 -1.99 26.31 -13.60
CA ARG A 91 -1.53 24.94 -13.48
C ARG A 91 0.01 25.01 -13.46
N PRO A 92 0.68 24.41 -12.45
CA PRO A 92 2.14 24.27 -12.51
C PRO A 92 2.50 23.70 -13.89
N PRO A 93 3.62 24.12 -14.50
CA PRO A 93 4.05 23.57 -15.77
C PRO A 93 4.00 22.05 -15.64
N GLN A 94 3.11 21.40 -16.40
CA GLN A 94 3.15 19.95 -16.45
C GLN A 94 4.49 19.61 -17.05
N LEU A 95 5.34 18.93 -16.29
CA LEU A 95 6.52 18.29 -16.84
C LEU A 95 6.03 17.45 -18.03
N GLU A 96 6.40 17.82 -19.25
CA GLU A 96 5.94 17.11 -20.43
C GLU A 96 6.45 15.67 -20.34
N ALA A 97 5.54 14.75 -20.05
CA ALA A 97 5.88 13.34 -19.88
C ALA A 97 6.40 12.80 -21.22
N LEU A 98 7.66 12.38 -21.25
CA LEU A 98 8.30 11.83 -22.44
C LEU A 98 7.76 10.44 -22.79
N ASN A 99 7.36 9.66 -21.79
CA ASN A 99 6.78 8.33 -21.96
C ASN A 99 5.50 8.17 -21.11
N LEU A 100 4.34 8.03 -21.77
CA LEU A 100 3.04 7.86 -21.09
C LEU A 100 2.71 6.40 -20.71
N LYS A 101 3.56 5.43 -21.05
CA LYS A 101 3.36 4.01 -20.77
C LYS A 101 4.58 3.38 -20.08
N PRO A 102 5.07 3.98 -18.97
CA PRO A 102 6.29 3.53 -18.33
C PRO A 102 6.20 2.08 -17.87
N ILE A 103 7.31 1.37 -17.98
CA ILE A 103 7.50 0.01 -17.49
C ILE A 103 8.59 0.04 -16.44
N ILE A 104 8.26 -0.44 -15.24
CA ILE A 104 9.16 -0.44 -14.09
C ILE A 104 9.50 -1.90 -13.75
N GLY A 105 10.79 -2.18 -13.64
CA GLY A 105 11.28 -3.47 -13.20
C GLY A 105 11.25 -3.60 -11.68
N ILE A 106 10.91 -4.78 -11.15
CA ILE A 106 10.98 -5.07 -9.72
C ILE A 106 11.91 -6.27 -9.52
N LEU A 107 12.97 -6.08 -8.74
CA LEU A 107 13.96 -7.12 -8.49
C LEU A 107 13.37 -8.25 -7.62
N ALA A 108 13.39 -9.48 -8.14
CA ALA A 108 13.06 -10.67 -7.38
C ALA A 108 14.15 -10.98 -6.35
N GLN A 109 13.82 -11.79 -5.36
CA GLN A 109 14.78 -12.21 -4.33
C GLN A 109 14.56 -13.67 -3.94
N GLU A 110 15.53 -14.29 -3.30
CA GLU A 110 15.39 -15.67 -2.81
C GLU A 110 14.25 -15.79 -1.80
N PRO A 111 13.47 -16.89 -1.83
CA PRO A 111 12.47 -17.15 -0.80
C PRO A 111 13.14 -17.34 0.56
N SER A 112 12.45 -17.00 1.65
CA SER A 112 12.95 -17.32 3.00
C SER A 112 12.99 -18.84 3.23
N SER A 113 13.68 -19.30 4.27
CA SER A 113 13.69 -20.73 4.64
C SER A 113 12.28 -21.29 4.86
N GLY A 114 11.37 -20.48 5.43
CA GLY A 114 9.96 -20.83 5.58
C GLY A 114 9.25 -20.97 4.24
N MET A 115 9.46 -20.05 3.30
CA MET A 115 8.88 -20.14 1.95
C MET A 115 9.40 -21.36 1.19
N ARG A 116 10.71 -21.61 1.20
CA ARG A 116 11.31 -22.78 0.52
C ARG A 116 10.79 -24.11 1.04
N ARG A 117 10.36 -24.17 2.30
CA ARG A 117 9.78 -25.40 2.88
C ARG A 117 8.42 -25.74 2.25
N VAL A 118 7.59 -24.73 2.00
CA VAL A 118 6.21 -24.91 1.52
C VAL A 118 6.06 -24.78 0.00
N LEU A 119 7.04 -24.13 -0.63
CA LEU A 119 7.10 -23.84 -2.07
C LEU A 119 8.53 -24.13 -2.58
N PRO A 120 9.01 -25.38 -2.49
CA PRO A 120 10.40 -25.74 -2.79
C PRO A 120 10.78 -25.65 -4.27
N GLU A 121 9.81 -25.62 -5.16
CA GLU A 121 10.00 -25.57 -6.61
C GLU A 121 10.47 -24.20 -7.12
N TYR A 122 10.27 -23.14 -6.34
CA TYR A 122 10.58 -21.76 -6.73
C TYR A 122 11.90 -21.27 -6.17
N THR A 123 12.67 -20.58 -7.01
CA THR A 123 14.02 -20.07 -6.70
C THR A 123 14.02 -18.60 -6.31
N SER A 124 12.97 -17.86 -6.67
CA SER A 124 12.80 -16.45 -6.33
C SER A 124 11.34 -16.02 -6.22
N TYR A 125 11.09 -14.86 -5.60
CA TYR A 125 9.76 -14.28 -5.46
C TYR A 125 9.77 -12.75 -5.46
N ILE A 126 8.60 -12.17 -5.72
CA ILE A 126 8.27 -10.75 -5.53
C ILE A 126 6.95 -10.67 -4.75
N ALA A 127 6.92 -9.94 -3.64
CA ALA A 127 5.67 -9.69 -2.93
C ALA A 127 4.71 -8.86 -3.81
N ALA A 128 3.45 -9.29 -3.92
CA ALA A 128 2.49 -8.69 -4.85
C ALA A 128 2.12 -7.24 -4.48
N SER A 129 2.37 -6.83 -3.24
CA SER A 129 2.19 -5.45 -2.79
C SER A 129 3.06 -4.46 -3.56
N TYR A 130 4.31 -4.81 -3.93
CA TYR A 130 5.14 -3.95 -4.78
C TYR A 130 4.58 -3.80 -6.19
N VAL A 131 4.07 -4.90 -6.78
CA VAL A 131 3.44 -4.88 -8.10
C VAL A 131 2.23 -3.94 -8.09
N LYS A 132 1.31 -4.14 -7.13
CA LYS A 132 0.10 -3.32 -6.97
C LYS A 132 0.43 -1.85 -6.71
N PHE A 133 1.48 -1.59 -5.93
CA PHE A 133 1.95 -0.24 -5.64
C PHE A 133 2.39 0.48 -6.91
N ILE A 134 3.24 -0.15 -7.72
CA ILE A 134 3.69 0.43 -8.99
C ILE A 134 2.54 0.61 -9.98
N GLU A 135 1.65 -0.37 -10.11
CA GLU A 135 0.47 -0.25 -10.98
C GLU A 135 -0.48 0.87 -10.54
N SER A 136 -0.61 1.11 -9.23
CA SER A 136 -1.42 2.22 -8.71
C SER A 136 -0.83 3.60 -9.05
N GLY A 137 0.45 3.68 -9.39
CA GLY A 137 1.13 4.88 -9.94
C GLY A 137 0.97 5.04 -11.45
N GLY A 138 0.26 4.13 -12.12
CA GLY A 138 0.01 4.15 -13.56
C GLY A 138 1.21 3.68 -14.39
N ALA A 139 2.00 2.73 -13.88
CA ALA A 139 3.08 2.06 -14.59
C ALA A 139 2.80 0.56 -14.73
N ARG A 140 3.43 -0.09 -15.71
CA ARG A 140 3.41 -1.55 -15.86
C ARG A 140 4.63 -2.16 -15.19
N VAL A 141 4.56 -3.43 -14.84
CA VAL A 141 5.64 -4.12 -14.11
C VAL A 141 6.26 -5.24 -14.93
N VAL A 142 7.58 -5.35 -14.82
CA VAL A 142 8.38 -6.50 -15.26
C VAL A 142 9.10 -7.09 -14.05
N PRO A 143 9.01 -8.39 -13.77
CA PRO A 143 9.86 -9.03 -12.77
C PRO A 143 11.30 -9.11 -13.32
N ILE A 144 12.26 -8.56 -12.57
CA ILE A 144 13.69 -8.74 -12.85
C ILE A 144 14.14 -9.98 -12.07
N LEU A 145 14.45 -11.06 -12.78
CA LEU A 145 14.84 -12.33 -12.16
C LEU A 145 16.28 -12.26 -11.64
N ILE A 146 16.55 -12.99 -10.56
CA ILE A 146 17.91 -13.16 -10.03
C ILE A 146 18.62 -14.33 -10.74
N ASN A 147 19.93 -14.43 -10.51
CA ASN A 147 20.78 -15.50 -11.04
C ASN A 147 20.83 -15.59 -12.58
N GLN A 148 20.47 -14.51 -13.27
CA GLN A 148 20.67 -14.38 -14.71
C GLN A 148 22.10 -13.90 -15.03
N ASN A 149 22.47 -13.96 -16.31
CA ASN A 149 23.78 -13.48 -16.78
C ASN A 149 23.81 -11.95 -16.95
N ASP A 150 24.99 -11.39 -17.19
CA ASP A 150 25.19 -9.94 -17.34
C ASP A 150 24.39 -9.34 -18.50
N THR A 151 24.35 -10.01 -19.65
CA THR A 151 23.61 -9.57 -20.84
C THR A 151 22.12 -9.44 -20.57
N TYR A 152 21.53 -10.36 -19.79
CA TYR A 152 20.13 -10.24 -19.37
C TYR A 152 19.86 -8.93 -18.63
N TYR A 153 20.74 -8.56 -17.67
CA TYR A 153 20.53 -7.32 -16.92
C TYR A 153 20.78 -6.08 -17.78
N GLU A 154 21.78 -6.12 -18.67
CA GLU A 154 22.08 -5.05 -19.63
C GLU A 154 20.87 -4.77 -20.53
N ASP A 155 20.39 -5.80 -21.24
CA ASP A 155 19.26 -5.69 -22.17
C ASP A 155 17.97 -5.24 -21.45
N LEU A 156 17.73 -5.78 -20.26
CA LEU A 156 16.50 -5.48 -19.51
C LEU A 156 16.52 -4.06 -18.94
N VAL A 157 17.63 -3.61 -18.34
CA VAL A 157 17.75 -2.26 -17.79
C VAL A 157 17.62 -1.21 -18.89
N GLU A 158 18.22 -1.44 -20.06
CA GLU A 158 18.10 -0.55 -21.23
C GLU A 158 16.67 -0.50 -21.81
N SER A 159 15.82 -1.48 -21.49
CA SER A 159 14.42 -1.54 -21.92
C SER A 159 13.44 -0.92 -20.91
N LEU A 160 13.86 -0.72 -19.66
CA LEU A 160 13.00 -0.29 -18.54
C LEU A 160 13.09 1.21 -18.27
N ASN A 161 12.00 1.77 -17.74
CA ASN A 161 11.86 3.20 -17.43
C ASN A 161 12.07 3.53 -15.95
N GLY A 162 12.25 2.51 -15.11
CA GLY A 162 12.55 2.66 -13.69
C GLY A 162 12.70 1.29 -13.04
N ILE A 163 13.30 1.24 -11.86
CA ILE A 163 13.63 -0.01 -11.18
C ILE A 163 13.31 0.10 -9.69
N VAL A 164 12.82 -0.99 -9.10
CA VAL A 164 12.58 -1.13 -7.67
C VAL A 164 13.45 -2.24 -7.10
N PHE A 165 14.19 -1.92 -6.04
CA PHE A 165 14.76 -2.88 -5.10
C PHE A 165 13.78 -3.03 -3.92
N PRO A 166 12.99 -4.12 -3.87
CA PRO A 166 11.99 -4.28 -2.82
C PRO A 166 12.64 -4.65 -1.48
N GLY A 167 11.87 -4.50 -0.41
CA GLY A 167 12.23 -5.03 0.91
C GLY A 167 12.18 -6.55 0.95
N GLY A 168 12.79 -7.13 1.98
CA GLY A 168 13.00 -8.58 2.01
C GLY A 168 13.96 -9.05 3.08
N SER A 169 14.51 -10.25 2.90
CA SER A 169 15.49 -10.84 3.82
C SER A 169 16.63 -11.59 3.13
N ALA A 170 16.82 -11.43 1.83
CA ALA A 170 17.98 -11.96 1.12
C ALA A 170 19.26 -11.24 1.57
N SER A 171 20.42 -11.87 1.39
CA SER A 171 21.70 -11.15 1.57
C SER A 171 21.79 -10.01 0.57
N ILE A 172 22.35 -8.86 0.96
CA ILE A 172 22.61 -7.75 0.03
C ILE A 172 24.01 -7.82 -0.62
N THR A 173 24.83 -8.79 -0.22
CA THR A 173 26.17 -8.99 -0.77
C THR A 173 26.15 -9.99 -1.92
N ASP A 174 27.30 -10.18 -2.57
CA ASP A 174 27.43 -11.08 -3.73
C ASP A 174 27.22 -12.57 -3.37
N SER A 175 26.97 -12.90 -2.10
CA SER A 175 26.60 -14.24 -1.63
C SER A 175 25.17 -14.66 -2.04
N SER A 176 24.32 -13.74 -2.46
CA SER A 176 22.97 -14.02 -2.99
C SER A 176 22.83 -13.58 -4.45
N GLY A 177 21.85 -14.14 -5.14
CA GLY A 177 21.36 -13.65 -6.42
C GLY A 177 20.78 -12.24 -6.33
N TYR A 178 20.08 -11.90 -5.24
CA TYR A 178 19.59 -10.53 -4.99
C TYR A 178 20.73 -9.50 -4.96
N GLY A 179 21.83 -9.81 -4.25
CA GLY A 179 22.99 -8.91 -4.15
C GLY A 179 23.80 -8.80 -5.42
N ARG A 180 24.04 -9.93 -6.11
CA ARG A 180 24.72 -9.89 -7.43
C ARG A 180 23.92 -9.11 -8.47
N ALA A 181 22.62 -9.39 -8.58
CA ALA A 181 21.73 -8.67 -9.49
C ALA A 181 21.62 -7.18 -9.12
N GLY A 182 21.43 -6.88 -7.83
CA GLY A 182 21.35 -5.52 -7.31
C GLY A 182 22.59 -4.69 -7.63
N ARG A 183 23.80 -5.24 -7.44
CA ARG A 183 25.06 -4.60 -7.83
C ARG A 183 25.10 -4.28 -9.33
N LYS A 184 24.89 -5.29 -10.17
CA LYS A 184 24.92 -5.11 -11.64
C LYS A 184 23.94 -4.03 -12.10
N ILE A 185 22.72 -4.07 -11.59
CA ILE A 185 21.67 -3.09 -11.93
C ILE A 185 22.04 -1.68 -11.46
N TYR A 186 22.57 -1.53 -10.23
CA TYR A 186 22.99 -0.24 -9.71
C TYR A 186 24.09 0.38 -10.58
N ASP A 187 25.10 -0.41 -10.97
CA ASP A 187 26.19 0.05 -11.84
C ASP A 187 25.65 0.52 -13.20
N LEU A 188 24.68 -0.21 -13.78
CA LEU A 188 24.02 0.17 -15.03
C LEU A 188 23.20 1.46 -14.88
N VAL A 189 22.46 1.63 -13.77
CA VAL A 189 21.69 2.85 -13.49
C VAL A 189 22.60 4.08 -13.36
N VAL A 190 23.70 3.96 -12.62
CA VAL A 190 24.70 5.04 -12.46
C VAL A 190 25.32 5.39 -13.81
N ALA A 191 25.74 4.38 -14.59
CA ALA A 191 26.31 4.58 -15.92
C ALA A 191 25.31 5.24 -16.89
N SER A 192 24.03 4.86 -16.83
CA SER A 192 22.97 5.46 -17.66
C SER A 192 22.76 6.94 -17.33
N GLY A 193 22.83 7.31 -16.05
CA GLY A 193 22.82 8.71 -15.61
C GLY A 193 23.98 9.53 -16.17
N GLN A 194 25.20 8.98 -16.15
CA GLN A 194 26.39 9.65 -16.71
C GLN A 194 26.32 9.85 -18.23
N LYS A 195 25.61 8.96 -18.94
CA LYS A 195 25.34 9.06 -20.39
C LYS A 195 24.19 10.03 -20.74
N GLY A 196 23.57 10.67 -19.75
CA GLY A 196 22.46 11.60 -19.97
C GLY A 196 21.09 10.93 -20.16
N ASN A 197 20.95 9.64 -19.86
CA ASN A 197 19.68 8.92 -19.87
C ASN A 197 19.39 8.32 -18.48
N PRO A 198 19.11 9.15 -17.47
CA PRO A 198 18.96 8.66 -16.10
C PRO A 198 17.75 7.71 -15.99
N ILE A 199 17.96 6.57 -15.33
CA ILE A 199 16.90 5.58 -15.02
C ILE A 199 16.56 5.71 -13.53
N PRO A 200 15.30 6.08 -13.18
CA PRO A 200 14.85 6.12 -11.80
C PRO A 200 15.03 4.80 -11.05
N LEU A 201 15.56 4.83 -9.83
CA LEU A 201 15.73 3.66 -8.95
C LEU A 201 15.13 3.94 -7.58
N TRP A 202 14.32 3.00 -7.07
CA TRP A 202 13.70 3.09 -5.75
C TRP A 202 14.08 1.89 -4.87
N GLY A 203 14.69 2.14 -3.72
CA GLY A 203 15.00 1.12 -2.72
C GLY A 203 14.05 1.18 -1.53
N THR A 204 13.44 0.06 -1.17
CA THR A 204 12.59 -0.04 0.04
C THR A 204 13.16 -1.07 1.02
N CYS A 205 13.34 -0.70 2.29
CA CYS A 205 13.81 -1.56 3.37
C CYS A 205 15.12 -2.27 2.99
N LEU A 206 15.12 -3.58 2.68
CA LEU A 206 16.28 -4.29 2.15
C LEU A 206 16.87 -3.61 0.90
N GLY A 207 16.04 -3.03 0.03
CA GLY A 207 16.51 -2.23 -1.10
C GLY A 207 17.17 -0.92 -0.69
N PHE A 208 16.73 -0.28 0.39
CA PHE A 208 17.44 0.87 0.96
C PHE A 208 18.80 0.44 1.54
N GLU A 209 18.83 -0.66 2.29
CA GLU A 209 20.07 -1.25 2.82
C GLU A 209 21.06 -1.58 1.70
N MET A 210 20.56 -2.12 0.58
CA MET A 210 21.34 -2.36 -0.65
C MET A 210 21.95 -1.07 -1.20
N LEU A 211 21.16 -0.01 -1.36
CA LEU A 211 21.67 1.27 -1.88
C LEU A 211 22.81 1.82 -1.00
N MET A 212 22.63 1.79 0.31
CA MET A 212 23.64 2.29 1.26
C MET A 212 24.91 1.42 1.24
N TYR A 213 24.76 0.10 1.12
CA TYR A 213 25.88 -0.84 0.98
C TYR A 213 26.63 -0.69 -0.36
N LEU A 214 25.92 -0.39 -1.45
CA LEU A 214 26.54 -0.22 -2.77
C LEU A 214 27.25 1.12 -2.90
N ALA A 215 26.73 2.17 -2.26
CA ALA A 215 27.35 3.50 -2.22
C ALA A 215 28.52 3.60 -1.23
N ALA A 216 28.55 2.75 -0.21
CA ALA A 216 29.67 2.70 0.73
C ALA A 216 30.91 2.07 0.09
N ASP A 217 32.06 2.69 0.31
CA ASP A 217 33.36 2.21 -0.17
C ASP A 217 34.17 1.46 0.91
N GLY A 218 35.12 0.66 0.44
CA GLY A 218 36.12 -0.02 1.28
C GLY A 218 35.75 -1.43 1.74
N PRO A 219 36.73 -2.16 2.30
CA PRO A 219 36.60 -3.59 2.64
C PRO A 219 35.58 -3.85 3.76
N SER A 220 35.30 -2.86 4.60
CA SER A 220 34.36 -2.94 5.73
C SER A 220 33.00 -2.32 5.43
N LYS A 221 32.62 -2.12 4.16
CA LYS A 221 31.36 -1.45 3.80
C LYS A 221 30.09 -2.14 4.32
N TYR A 222 30.17 -3.41 4.71
CA TYR A 222 29.05 -4.10 5.36
C TYR A 222 28.70 -3.52 6.74
N GLU A 223 29.61 -2.82 7.41
CA GLU A 223 29.33 -2.17 8.70
C GLU A 223 28.62 -0.81 8.54
N VAL A 224 28.22 -0.45 7.31
CA VAL A 224 27.28 0.66 7.10
C VAL A 224 25.95 0.40 7.81
N LEU A 225 25.59 -0.88 7.96
CA LEU A 225 24.40 -1.35 8.64
C LEU A 225 24.67 -1.61 10.12
N THR A 226 23.83 -1.06 10.98
CA THR A 226 23.81 -1.27 12.43
C THR A 226 22.53 -2.01 12.83
N SER A 227 22.63 -2.97 13.75
CA SER A 227 21.44 -3.63 14.31
C SER A 227 20.53 -2.61 15.01
N CYS A 228 19.22 -2.68 14.77
CA CYS A 228 18.23 -1.78 15.37
C CYS A 228 16.91 -2.49 15.70
N LYS A 229 16.07 -1.87 16.54
CA LYS A 229 14.78 -2.38 17.02
C LYS A 229 13.60 -1.65 16.39
N ALA A 230 13.39 -1.88 15.10
CA ALA A 230 12.35 -1.19 14.34
C ALA A 230 11.43 -2.16 13.58
N SER A 231 11.28 -3.39 14.07
CA SER A 231 10.40 -4.38 13.45
C SER A 231 9.01 -4.36 14.05
N GLY A 232 7.98 -4.23 13.20
CA GLY A 232 6.57 -4.33 13.61
C GLY A 232 5.97 -3.04 14.16
N ILE A 233 6.58 -1.88 13.90
CA ILE A 233 6.14 -0.58 14.40
C ILE A 233 5.78 0.37 13.25
N SER A 234 4.91 1.35 13.53
CA SER A 234 4.60 2.44 12.61
C SER A 234 5.00 3.77 13.21
N LEU A 235 5.70 4.61 12.43
CA LEU A 235 6.32 5.84 12.89
C LEU A 235 5.90 7.05 12.02
N PRO A 236 5.88 8.27 12.58
CA PRO A 236 5.97 9.49 11.76
C PRO A 236 7.39 9.61 11.22
N LEU A 237 7.69 10.61 10.40
CA LEU A 237 9.05 10.93 9.96
C LEU A 237 9.55 12.17 10.69
N ASP A 238 10.75 12.10 11.26
CA ASP A 238 11.47 13.29 11.68
C ASP A 238 12.13 13.92 10.45
N LEU A 239 11.41 14.83 9.81
CA LEU A 239 11.84 15.47 8.57
C LEU A 239 12.98 16.44 8.84
N LYS A 240 14.08 16.31 8.10
CA LYS A 240 15.27 17.18 8.20
C LYS A 240 15.18 18.31 7.17
N GLU A 241 16.11 18.40 6.23
CA GLU A 241 16.14 19.46 5.20
C GLU A 241 15.25 19.13 3.97
N TRP A 242 14.12 18.46 4.18
CA TRP A 242 13.27 17.91 3.12
C TRP A 242 12.72 18.93 2.08
N LYS A 243 12.68 20.23 2.40
CA LYS A 243 12.05 21.25 1.53
C LYS A 243 12.74 21.43 0.18
N SER A 244 14.05 21.18 0.11
CA SER A 244 14.81 21.21 -1.15
C SER A 244 14.73 19.88 -1.90
N SER A 245 14.14 18.84 -1.31
CA SER A 245 14.13 17.51 -1.92
C SER A 245 13.23 17.42 -3.15
N ALA A 246 13.63 16.62 -4.14
CA ALA A 246 12.74 16.29 -5.26
C ALA A 246 11.53 15.47 -4.76
N LEU A 247 11.77 14.59 -3.78
CA LEU A 247 10.75 13.67 -3.27
C LEU A 247 9.63 14.37 -2.49
N LEU A 248 9.95 15.31 -1.59
CA LEU A 248 8.97 15.92 -0.69
C LEU A 248 8.86 17.44 -0.81
N GLY A 249 9.82 18.13 -1.45
CA GLY A 249 9.86 19.60 -1.49
C GLY A 249 8.62 20.23 -2.16
N SER A 250 8.05 19.54 -3.15
CA SER A 250 6.81 19.94 -3.82
C SER A 250 5.57 19.14 -3.38
N ALA A 251 5.72 18.25 -2.39
CA ALA A 251 4.62 17.43 -1.90
C ALA A 251 3.52 18.31 -1.26
N PRO A 252 2.23 18.02 -1.52
CA PRO A 252 1.15 18.78 -0.94
C PRO A 252 1.08 18.59 0.59
N GLY A 253 0.54 19.58 1.30
CA GLY A 253 0.44 19.53 2.76
C GLY A 253 -0.34 18.32 3.30
N ASN A 254 -1.28 17.78 2.51
CA ASN A 254 -2.02 16.56 2.85
C ASN A 254 -1.19 15.26 2.72
N VAL A 255 0.06 15.34 2.26
CA VAL A 255 1.06 14.28 2.26
C VAL A 255 2.10 14.55 3.36
N VAL A 256 2.69 15.75 3.37
CA VAL A 256 3.77 16.10 4.31
C VAL A 256 3.28 16.10 5.76
N HIS A 257 2.10 16.66 6.04
CA HIS A 257 1.62 16.78 7.42
C HIS A 257 1.35 15.41 8.07
N PRO A 258 0.64 14.46 7.43
CA PRO A 258 0.53 13.11 7.97
C PRO A 258 1.88 12.41 8.13
N LEU A 259 2.82 12.56 7.17
CA LEU A 259 4.16 11.99 7.27
C LEU A 259 4.89 12.46 8.54
N SER A 260 4.82 13.74 8.89
CA SER A 260 5.56 14.28 10.04
C SER A 260 4.82 14.15 11.38
N THR A 261 3.55 13.77 11.40
CA THR A 261 2.73 13.81 12.65
C THR A 261 2.00 12.51 12.99
N MET A 262 1.86 11.58 12.05
CA MET A 262 1.09 10.35 12.25
C MET A 262 2.00 9.12 12.12
N ASN A 263 1.72 8.08 12.91
CA ASN A 263 2.33 6.76 12.77
C ASN A 263 1.89 6.11 11.46
N ILE A 264 2.56 6.45 10.36
CA ILE A 264 2.10 6.19 8.99
C ILE A 264 3.10 5.36 8.18
N THR A 265 4.37 5.32 8.58
CA THR A 265 5.41 4.56 7.88
C THR A 265 5.63 3.21 8.56
N SER A 266 5.36 2.12 7.84
CA SER A 266 5.48 0.76 8.37
C SER A 266 6.95 0.32 8.41
N ASN A 267 7.47 -0.02 9.59
CA ASN A 267 8.87 -0.44 9.78
C ASN A 267 8.92 -1.94 10.16
N TYR A 268 9.70 -2.72 9.40
CA TYR A 268 9.82 -4.18 9.53
C TYR A 268 11.27 -4.67 9.35
N HIS A 269 12.24 -3.86 9.78
CA HIS A 269 13.67 -4.11 9.59
C HIS A 269 14.39 -4.39 10.92
N LYS A 270 15.57 -5.01 10.82
CA LYS A 270 16.46 -5.34 11.94
C LYS A 270 17.82 -4.64 11.83
N TYR A 271 18.07 -4.02 10.69
CA TYR A 271 19.28 -3.28 10.39
C TYR A 271 18.88 -1.89 9.90
N CYS A 272 19.70 -0.93 10.26
CA CYS A 272 19.49 0.48 10.03
C CYS A 272 20.82 1.12 9.62
N VAL A 273 20.74 2.22 8.88
CA VAL A 273 21.89 3.13 8.71
C VAL A 273 21.74 4.27 9.71
N THR A 274 22.73 4.45 10.59
CA THR A 274 22.70 5.54 11.57
C THR A 274 23.37 6.79 10.99
N PRO A 275 23.10 8.00 11.51
CA PRO A 275 23.86 9.18 11.12
C PRO A 275 25.39 8.98 11.25
N GLN A 276 25.83 8.20 12.24
CA GLN A 276 27.24 7.91 12.46
C GLN A 276 27.82 7.00 11.37
N THR A 277 27.14 5.90 11.01
CA THR A 277 27.64 5.04 9.92
C THR A 277 27.53 5.72 8.57
N PHE A 278 26.48 6.51 8.35
CA PHE A 278 26.34 7.32 7.13
C PHE A 278 27.50 8.29 6.92
N ALA A 279 27.91 8.99 7.99
CA ALA A 279 29.08 9.86 7.96
C ALA A 279 30.39 9.07 7.82
N LYS A 280 30.56 7.95 8.52
CA LYS A 280 31.77 7.11 8.48
C LYS A 280 32.08 6.60 7.06
N TYR A 281 31.05 6.31 6.27
CA TYR A 281 31.18 5.80 4.90
C TYR A 281 30.98 6.88 3.83
N ASP A 282 31.08 8.16 4.21
CA ASP A 282 31.05 9.29 3.28
C ASP A 282 29.80 9.34 2.36
N LEU A 283 28.70 8.73 2.80
CA LEU A 283 27.46 8.62 2.00
C LEU A 283 26.80 9.98 1.76
N ILE A 284 27.18 10.99 2.55
CA ILE A 284 26.77 12.39 2.37
C ILE A 284 27.29 13.02 1.07
N ASN A 285 28.24 12.38 0.38
CA ASN A 285 28.69 12.84 -0.94
C ASN A 285 27.72 12.49 -2.06
N ASP A 286 26.94 11.42 -1.88
CA ASP A 286 26.02 10.89 -2.90
C ASP A 286 24.56 11.09 -2.52
N TYR A 287 24.23 11.00 -1.23
CA TYR A 287 22.86 11.02 -0.74
C TYR A 287 22.57 12.20 0.18
N PHE A 288 21.37 12.72 0.03
CA PHE A 288 20.75 13.74 0.86
C PHE A 288 19.77 13.06 1.83
N VAL A 289 19.89 13.36 3.12
CA VAL A 289 19.01 12.80 4.16
C VAL A 289 17.73 13.63 4.26
N ILE A 290 16.60 13.00 3.94
CA ILE A 290 15.27 13.63 3.99
C ILE A 290 14.66 13.48 5.39
N SER A 291 14.80 12.31 6.00
CA SER A 291 14.26 12.06 7.35
C SER A 291 15.08 11.05 8.14
N THR A 292 14.98 11.17 9.46
CA THR A 292 15.41 10.14 10.41
C THR A 292 14.24 9.65 11.24
N ASN A 293 14.50 8.63 12.04
CA ASN A 293 13.59 8.04 13.01
C ASN A 293 14.35 7.50 14.21
N LEU A 294 13.64 7.29 15.32
CA LEU A 294 14.13 6.55 16.47
C LEU A 294 13.52 5.16 16.47
N ASP A 295 14.35 4.14 16.73
CA ASP A 295 13.86 2.79 17.00
C ASP A 295 13.25 2.68 18.42
N THR A 296 12.75 1.50 18.82
CA THR A 296 12.11 1.35 20.13
C THR A 296 13.07 1.47 21.33
N GLU A 297 14.38 1.46 21.10
CA GLU A 297 15.42 1.62 22.13
C GLU A 297 16.09 3.00 22.07
N GLY A 298 15.63 3.90 21.19
CA GLY A 298 16.12 5.27 21.07
C GLY A 298 17.33 5.43 20.14
N LEU A 299 17.69 4.42 19.35
CA LEU A 299 18.72 4.55 18.31
C LEU A 299 18.17 5.37 17.14
N GLU A 300 18.85 6.47 16.80
CA GLU A 300 18.53 7.25 15.61
C GLU A 300 19.04 6.55 14.34
N PHE A 301 18.15 6.45 13.34
CA PHE A 301 18.47 5.92 12.03
C PHE A 301 17.90 6.78 10.90
N ILE A 302 18.60 6.77 9.77
CA ILE A 302 18.15 7.41 8.53
C ILE A 302 17.01 6.59 7.94
N SER A 303 15.88 7.23 7.71
CA SER A 303 14.68 6.56 7.25
C SER A 303 14.31 6.89 5.80
N THR A 304 14.77 8.02 5.27
CA THR A 304 14.55 8.42 3.88
C THR A 304 15.74 9.16 3.33
N VAL A 305 16.18 8.80 2.13
CA VAL A 305 17.24 9.49 1.38
C VAL A 305 16.83 9.69 -0.08
N GLU A 306 17.46 10.67 -0.71
CA GLU A 306 17.51 10.77 -2.16
C GLU A 306 18.93 11.08 -2.62
N HIS A 307 19.31 10.59 -3.79
CA HIS A 307 20.62 10.84 -4.35
C HIS A 307 20.69 12.28 -4.88
N GLN A 308 21.82 12.96 -4.66
CA GLN A 308 21.96 14.40 -4.91
C GLN A 308 21.89 14.78 -6.40
N ARG A 309 22.29 13.86 -7.29
CA ARG A 309 22.38 14.09 -8.74
C ARG A 309 21.57 13.14 -9.62
N LEU A 310 21.30 11.91 -9.15
CA LEU A 310 20.62 10.86 -9.91
C LEU A 310 19.22 10.65 -9.34
N PRO A 311 18.23 10.21 -10.15
CA PRO A 311 16.88 9.91 -9.68
C PRO A 311 16.86 8.59 -8.88
N ILE A 312 17.56 8.54 -7.75
CA ILE A 312 17.66 7.38 -6.87
C ILE A 312 17.10 7.76 -5.51
N TRP A 313 16.13 7.00 -5.01
CA TRP A 313 15.50 7.22 -3.72
C TRP A 313 15.54 5.95 -2.88
N GLY A 314 15.60 6.14 -1.57
CA GLY A 314 15.60 5.05 -0.61
C GLY A 314 14.71 5.34 0.58
N THR A 315 13.84 4.39 0.94
CA THR A 315 13.03 4.42 2.17
C THR A 315 13.32 3.18 2.99
N GLN A 316 13.68 3.35 4.26
CA GLN A 316 13.85 2.21 5.18
C GLN A 316 12.49 1.55 5.52
N TRP A 317 11.40 2.32 5.40
CA TRP A 317 10.02 1.94 5.68
C TRP A 317 9.25 1.52 4.42
N HIS A 318 8.11 0.85 4.65
CA HIS A 318 7.25 0.22 3.65
C HIS A 318 5.93 0.95 3.47
N ILE A 319 5.77 1.73 2.40
CA ILE A 319 4.50 2.43 2.13
C ILE A 319 3.52 1.61 1.31
N GLU A 320 4.00 0.61 0.57
CA GLU A 320 3.19 -0.32 -0.19
C GLU A 320 2.29 -1.14 0.74
N LYS A 321 2.75 -1.42 1.95
CA LYS A 321 2.00 -2.20 2.96
C LYS A 321 0.70 -1.53 3.35
N ASN A 322 0.70 -0.21 3.50
CA ASN A 322 -0.47 0.57 3.91
C ASN A 322 -1.67 0.31 2.98
N LEU A 323 -1.42 0.13 1.68
CA LEU A 323 -2.46 -0.05 0.67
C LEU A 323 -2.83 -1.53 0.47
N PHE A 324 -1.87 -2.44 0.64
CA PHE A 324 -1.99 -3.79 0.07
C PHE A 324 -1.71 -4.95 1.04
N GLU A 325 -1.29 -4.70 2.28
CA GLU A 325 -0.97 -5.76 3.26
C GLU A 325 -1.69 -5.61 4.60
N TRP A 326 -2.58 -6.54 4.92
CA TRP A 326 -3.47 -6.53 6.09
C TRP A 326 -3.08 -7.51 7.23
N LYS A 327 -1.84 -8.03 7.22
CA LYS A 327 -1.47 -9.18 8.08
C LYS A 327 -1.09 -8.78 9.50
N TYR A 328 -0.71 -7.54 9.70
CA TYR A 328 -0.28 -7.01 11.00
C TYR A 328 -1.12 -5.81 11.37
N SER A 329 -1.58 -5.76 12.62
CA SER A 329 -2.34 -4.63 13.17
C SER A 329 -1.53 -3.34 13.27
N SER A 330 -0.20 -3.43 13.23
CA SER A 330 0.67 -2.26 13.20
C SER A 330 0.74 -1.57 11.85
N ILE A 331 0.25 -2.18 10.76
CA ILE A 331 0.20 -1.54 9.43
C ILE A 331 -0.95 -0.52 9.42
N PRO A 332 -0.68 0.75 9.09
CA PRO A 332 -1.69 1.79 9.09
C PRO A 332 -2.53 1.74 7.80
N HIS A 333 -3.85 1.58 7.98
CA HIS A 333 -4.84 1.51 6.89
C HIS A 333 -5.85 2.68 6.88
N PHE A 334 -5.62 3.71 7.69
CA PHE A 334 -6.51 4.87 7.74
C PHE A 334 -6.38 5.74 6.46
N PRO A 335 -7.39 6.55 6.09
CA PRO A 335 -7.44 7.24 4.80
C PRO A 335 -6.20 8.07 4.44
N LYS A 336 -5.57 8.72 5.43
CA LYS A 336 -4.33 9.47 5.22
C LYS A 336 -3.12 8.58 4.90
N ALA A 337 -3.02 7.38 5.48
CA ALA A 337 -1.99 6.39 5.13
C ALA A 337 -2.12 5.94 3.67
N ILE A 338 -3.35 5.74 3.21
CA ILE A 338 -3.65 5.38 1.81
C ILE A 338 -3.31 6.53 0.86
N GLN A 339 -3.72 7.75 1.21
CA GLN A 339 -3.42 8.95 0.42
C GLN A 339 -1.90 9.17 0.26
N VAL A 340 -1.14 9.02 1.35
CA VAL A 340 0.32 9.14 1.32
C VAL A 340 0.93 8.06 0.44
N GLY A 341 0.48 6.80 0.52
CA GLY A 341 1.02 5.75 -0.36
C GLY A 341 0.74 6.01 -1.84
N HIS A 342 -0.43 6.55 -2.20
CA HIS A 342 -0.70 6.95 -3.58
C HIS A 342 0.23 8.07 -4.07
N TYR A 343 0.61 9.01 -3.20
CA TYR A 343 1.60 10.04 -3.56
C TYR A 343 2.92 9.43 -3.99
N PHE A 344 3.47 8.48 -3.22
CA PHE A 344 4.74 7.85 -3.56
C PHE A 344 4.67 6.99 -4.82
N ALA A 345 3.57 6.25 -4.99
CA ALA A 345 3.33 5.48 -6.21
C ALA A 345 3.28 6.40 -7.45
N GLN A 346 2.53 7.50 -7.36
CA GLN A 346 2.42 8.47 -8.45
C GLN A 346 3.76 9.18 -8.69
N PHE A 347 4.44 9.64 -7.64
CA PHE A 347 5.75 10.28 -7.75
C PHE A 347 6.72 9.40 -8.53
N PHE A 348 6.88 8.14 -8.14
CA PHE A 348 7.82 7.25 -8.82
C PHE A 348 7.38 6.91 -10.25
N GLY A 349 6.07 6.77 -10.48
CA GLY A 349 5.50 6.67 -11.83
C GLY A 349 5.87 7.89 -12.69
N ASP A 350 5.72 9.11 -12.16
CA ASP A 350 6.04 10.36 -12.85
C ASP A 350 7.55 10.49 -13.16
N GLN A 351 8.42 10.03 -12.25
CA GLN A 351 9.85 9.93 -12.53
C GLN A 351 10.14 8.97 -13.69
N ALA A 352 9.49 7.80 -13.72
CA ALA A 352 9.66 6.84 -14.81
C ALA A 352 9.17 7.39 -16.16
N ARG A 353 8.18 8.30 -16.19
CA ARG A 353 7.72 8.96 -17.43
C ARG A 353 8.76 9.89 -18.06
N GLN A 354 9.82 10.25 -17.32
CA GLN A 354 10.93 11.06 -17.84
C GLN A 354 12.00 10.22 -18.56
N ASN A 355 11.89 8.90 -18.52
CA ASN A 355 12.79 8.00 -19.21
C ASN A 355 12.14 7.48 -20.50
N ILE A 356 12.91 7.46 -21.60
CA ILE A 356 12.44 7.11 -22.95
C ILE A 356 12.80 5.70 -23.41
N ASN A 357 13.36 4.87 -22.52
CA ASN A 357 13.69 3.48 -22.83
C ASN A 357 12.46 2.70 -23.28
N SER A 358 12.69 1.69 -24.12
CA SER A 358 11.65 0.80 -24.60
C SER A 358 12.24 -0.53 -25.05
N PHE A 359 11.49 -1.61 -24.89
CA PHE A 359 11.79 -2.90 -25.50
C PHE A 359 11.88 -2.78 -27.03
N SER A 360 12.67 -3.68 -27.66
CA SER A 360 12.89 -3.66 -29.11
C SER A 360 11.61 -3.91 -29.91
N SER A 361 10.65 -4.62 -29.31
CA SER A 361 9.35 -4.90 -29.92
C SER A 361 8.24 -5.06 -28.89
N LYS A 362 6.98 -4.87 -29.33
CA LYS A 362 5.79 -5.19 -28.52
C LYS A 362 5.69 -6.67 -28.15
N SER A 363 6.28 -7.57 -28.93
CA SER A 363 6.26 -9.00 -28.64
C SER A 363 7.15 -9.31 -27.44
N GLU A 364 8.36 -8.76 -27.46
CA GLU A 364 9.32 -8.84 -26.36
C GLU A 364 8.80 -8.14 -25.11
N GLU A 365 8.23 -6.94 -25.24
CA GLU A 365 7.59 -6.25 -24.11
C GLU A 365 6.56 -7.18 -23.43
N ARG A 366 5.63 -7.73 -24.22
CA ARG A 366 4.57 -8.60 -23.69
C ARG A 366 5.09 -9.86 -23.02
N SER A 367 6.20 -10.46 -23.46
CA SER A 367 6.74 -11.67 -22.83
C SER A 367 7.38 -11.38 -21.47
N HIS A 368 7.78 -10.14 -21.20
CA HIS A 368 8.42 -9.76 -19.93
C HIS A 368 7.43 -9.25 -18.88
N LEU A 369 6.21 -8.85 -19.25
CA LEU A 369 5.26 -8.26 -18.30
C LEU A 369 4.86 -9.24 -17.19
N ILE A 370 4.61 -8.69 -15.99
CA ILE A 370 4.10 -9.44 -14.83
C ILE A 370 2.76 -10.15 -15.12
N TYR A 371 2.03 -9.71 -16.15
CA TYR A 371 0.76 -10.29 -16.60
C TYR A 371 0.86 -11.74 -17.07
N ASN A 372 2.07 -12.25 -17.34
CA ASN A 372 2.30 -13.66 -17.65
C ASN A 372 2.39 -14.56 -16.42
N TYR A 373 2.32 -13.99 -15.22
CA TYR A 373 2.53 -14.70 -13.96
C TYR A 373 1.28 -14.60 -13.08
N ASN A 374 1.03 -15.64 -12.28
CA ASN A 374 -0.07 -15.67 -11.32
C ASN A 374 0.50 -15.63 -9.89
N PRO A 375 0.05 -14.71 -9.03
CA PRO A 375 0.50 -14.69 -7.65
C PRO A 375 -0.16 -15.80 -6.84
N ILE A 376 0.58 -16.37 -5.89
CA ILE A 376 0.07 -17.39 -4.96
C ILE A 376 -0.46 -16.68 -3.71
N TYR A 377 -1.66 -17.07 -3.25
CA TYR A 377 -2.22 -16.63 -1.97
C TYR A 377 -1.57 -17.41 -0.82
N LEU A 378 -0.90 -16.69 0.09
CA LEU A 378 0.01 -17.28 1.08
C LEU A 378 -0.63 -17.56 2.45
N THR A 379 -1.83 -17.05 2.73
CA THR A 379 -2.48 -17.28 4.04
C THR A 379 -2.79 -18.75 4.33
N PRO A 380 -3.27 -19.57 3.37
CA PRO A 380 -3.60 -20.98 3.64
C PRO A 380 -2.43 -21.79 4.19
N TYR A 381 -1.19 -21.49 3.78
CA TYR A 381 0.03 -22.15 4.27
C TYR A 381 0.28 -21.97 5.77
N SER A 382 -0.34 -20.97 6.41
CA SER A 382 -0.28 -20.83 7.87
C SER A 382 -1.09 -21.90 8.59
N GLU A 383 -2.21 -22.31 8.01
CA GLU A 383 -3.11 -23.33 8.55
C GLU A 383 -2.63 -24.74 8.20
N THR A 384 -2.14 -24.95 6.98
CA THR A 384 -1.74 -26.27 6.48
C THR A 384 -0.31 -26.67 6.85
N ASP A 385 0.62 -25.71 6.88
CA ASP A 385 2.06 -25.97 6.96
C ASP A 385 2.77 -25.24 8.11
N GLY A 386 2.00 -24.54 8.95
CA GLY A 386 2.52 -23.68 10.02
C GLY A 386 3.46 -22.57 9.51
N TYR A 387 3.35 -22.19 8.22
CA TYR A 387 4.17 -21.14 7.63
C TYR A 387 3.44 -19.81 7.62
N TYR A 388 3.94 -18.86 8.42
CA TYR A 388 3.43 -17.49 8.43
C TYR A 388 4.27 -16.59 7.51
N SER A 389 3.68 -16.18 6.38
CA SER A 389 4.20 -15.10 5.54
C SER A 389 3.70 -13.75 6.03
N SER A 390 4.54 -12.71 5.94
CA SER A 390 4.18 -11.30 6.15
C SER A 390 3.38 -10.68 4.99
N PHE A 391 3.20 -11.43 3.88
CA PHE A 391 2.50 -10.99 2.67
C PHE A 391 1.23 -11.80 2.44
N HIS A 392 0.21 -11.18 1.84
CA HIS A 392 -0.99 -11.87 1.37
C HIS A 392 -0.72 -12.70 0.13
N GLN A 393 -0.03 -12.11 -0.83
CA GLN A 393 0.24 -12.69 -2.13
C GLN A 393 1.67 -12.43 -2.54
N ALA A 394 2.27 -13.39 -3.24
CA ALA A 394 3.57 -13.22 -3.89
C ALA A 394 3.59 -13.91 -5.25
N TYR A 395 4.30 -13.31 -6.20
CA TYR A 395 4.67 -13.95 -7.45
C TYR A 395 5.93 -14.77 -7.22
N PHE A 396 5.97 -15.98 -7.74
CA PHE A 396 7.12 -16.88 -7.61
C PHE A 396 7.66 -17.26 -8.98
N PHE A 397 8.97 -17.47 -9.06
CA PHE A 397 9.71 -17.68 -10.32
C PHE A 397 10.79 -18.77 -10.15
N ASN A 398 11.17 -19.38 -11.26
CA ASN A 398 12.17 -20.46 -11.34
C ASN A 398 13.44 -20.02 -12.04
#